data_AF-A0A2Z6AEE8-F1
#
_entry.id   AF-A0A2Z6AEE8-F1
#
_cell.length_a   1.000
_cell.length_b   1.000
_cell.length_c   1.000
_cell.angle_alpha   90.00
_cell.angle_beta   90.00
_cell.angle_gamma   90.00
#
_symmetry.space_group_name_H-M   'P 1'
#
loop_
_entity.id
_entity.type
_entity.pdbx_description
1 polymer ?
#
loop_
_entity_poly.entity_id
_entity_poly.type
_entity_poly.pdbx_seq_one_letter_code
_entity_poly.pdbx_strand_id
1 'polypeptide(L)'
;MRQVMQQHDIFALWTKQMQSDGLRPGDLADAFAAYWVQNWQMANGVETTRPAQVMAVRRQVAASMAGFTEAQRQELAEVFMYNQFVQGTAWIEAGQRGDAAMKRKLGDAAVVRFRNDMKLDLRALKLTDRGFVTA
;
A
#
# COMPACT_ATOMS: atom_id res chain seq x y z
N MET A 1 4.15 4.65 -26.86
CA MET A 1 2.68 4.67 -26.87
C MET A 1 2.07 3.59 -25.96
N ARG A 2 2.25 2.28 -26.23
CA ARG A 2 1.56 1.20 -25.48
C ARG A 2 1.90 1.14 -23.98
N GLN A 3 3.17 1.36 -23.61
CA GLN A 3 3.63 1.32 -22.22
C GLN A 3 3.13 2.51 -21.37
N VAL A 4 3.03 3.70 -21.96
CA VAL A 4 2.46 4.90 -21.31
C VAL A 4 0.95 4.73 -21.09
N MET A 5 0.23 4.17 -22.06
CA MET A 5 -1.21 3.87 -21.92
C MET A 5 -1.47 2.83 -20.82
N GLN A 6 -0.68 1.75 -20.76
CA GLN A 6 -0.78 0.75 -19.69
C GLN A 6 -0.51 1.36 -18.30
N GLN A 7 0.46 2.26 -18.19
CA GLN A 7 0.73 2.98 -16.94
C GLN A 7 -0.46 3.86 -16.52
N HIS A 8 -1.08 4.57 -17.46
CA HIS A 8 -2.29 5.35 -17.22
C HIS A 8 -3.46 4.47 -16.76
N ASP A 9 -3.67 3.32 -17.39
CA ASP A 9 -4.75 2.39 -17.02
C ASP A 9 -4.55 1.83 -15.61
N ILE A 10 -3.32 1.45 -15.26
CA ILE A 10 -3.00 0.95 -13.92
C ILE A 10 -3.14 2.04 -12.87
N PHE A 11 -2.74 3.28 -13.19
CA PHE A 11 -2.91 4.42 -12.29
C PHE A 11 -4.39 4.75 -12.05
N ALA A 12 -5.22 4.66 -13.10
CA ALA A 12 -6.66 4.84 -12.99
C ALA A 12 -7.31 3.73 -12.14
N LEU A 13 -6.91 2.46 -12.33
CA LEU A 13 -7.36 1.34 -11.51
C LEU A 13 -6.97 1.51 -10.04
N TRP A 14 -5.73 1.94 -9.79
CA TRP A 14 -5.23 2.22 -8.45
C TRP A 14 -6.00 3.37 -7.79
N THR A 15 -6.24 4.46 -8.51
CA THR A 15 -7.02 5.61 -8.03
C THR A 15 -8.45 5.19 -7.68
N LYS A 16 -9.08 4.38 -8.55
CA LYS A 16 -10.42 3.83 -8.31
C LYS A 16 -10.45 2.93 -7.08
N GLN A 17 -9.43 2.10 -6.88
CA GLN A 17 -9.31 1.26 -5.69
C GLN A 17 -9.24 2.12 -4.42
N MET A 18 -8.34 3.11 -4.38
CA MET A 18 -8.25 4.04 -3.25
C MET A 18 -9.58 4.71 -2.94
N GLN A 19 -10.27 5.22 -3.96
CA GLN A 19 -11.57 5.86 -3.78
C GLN A 19 -12.61 4.87 -3.22
N SER A 20 -12.60 3.61 -3.66
CA SER A 20 -13.50 2.57 -3.12
C SER A 20 -13.21 2.23 -1.65
N ASP A 21 -11.97 2.42 -1.21
CA ASP A 21 -11.56 2.28 0.19
C ASP A 21 -11.80 3.56 1.02
N GLY A 22 -12.32 4.62 0.41
CA GLY A 22 -12.56 5.92 1.05
C GLY A 22 -11.33 6.83 1.13
N LEU A 23 -10.25 6.48 0.43
CA LEU A 23 -8.98 7.22 0.40
C LEU A 23 -8.97 8.27 -0.71
N ARG A 24 -8.25 9.37 -0.50
CA ARG A 24 -8.04 10.43 -1.49
C ARG A 24 -6.61 10.35 -2.05
N PRO A 25 -6.42 10.12 -3.36
CA PRO A 25 -5.12 10.27 -3.98
C PRO A 25 -4.54 11.67 -3.73
N GLY A 26 -3.23 11.75 -3.44
CA GLY A 26 -2.55 13.01 -3.12
C GLY A 26 -2.62 13.45 -1.66
N ASP A 27 -3.44 12.81 -0.81
CA ASP A 27 -3.34 12.99 0.64
C ASP A 27 -2.28 12.03 1.21
N LEU A 28 -1.32 12.55 1.98
CA LEU A 28 -0.22 11.73 2.52
C LEU A 28 -0.74 10.56 3.37
N ALA A 29 -1.66 10.82 4.30
CA ALA A 29 -2.15 9.78 5.20
C ALA A 29 -2.87 8.69 4.43
N ASP A 30 -3.60 9.07 3.39
CA ASP A 30 -4.34 8.15 2.54
C ASP A 30 -3.39 7.31 1.67
N ALA A 31 -2.40 7.93 1.03
CA ALA A 31 -1.36 7.23 0.26
C ALA A 31 -0.55 6.27 1.14
N PHE A 32 -0.19 6.71 2.35
CA PHE A 32 0.60 5.91 3.28
C PHE A 32 -0.20 4.72 3.84
N ALA A 33 -1.49 4.90 4.09
CA ALA A 33 -2.38 3.81 4.49
C ALA A 33 -2.48 2.74 3.40
N ALA A 34 -2.70 3.16 2.15
CA ALA A 34 -2.77 2.25 1.01
C ALA A 34 -1.46 1.48 0.82
N TYR A 35 -0.31 2.17 0.94
CA TYR A 35 1.00 1.55 0.89
C TYR A 35 1.18 0.48 1.97
N TRP A 36 0.86 0.80 3.23
CA TRP A 36 0.97 -0.15 4.34
C TRP A 36 0.07 -1.37 4.16
N VAL A 37 -1.20 -1.17 3.81
CA VAL A 37 -2.15 -2.27 3.60
C VAL A 37 -1.70 -3.17 2.46
N GLN A 38 -1.28 -2.61 1.32
CA GLN A 38 -0.80 -3.40 0.19
C GLN A 38 0.44 -4.22 0.56
N ASN A 39 1.39 -3.64 1.29
CA ASN A 39 2.58 -4.37 1.71
C ASN A 39 2.26 -5.48 2.71
N TRP A 40 1.31 -5.25 3.63
CA TRP A 40 0.83 -6.30 4.52
C TRP A 40 0.12 -7.42 3.75
N GLN A 41 -0.71 -7.08 2.76
CA GLN A 41 -1.36 -8.04 1.87
C GLN A 41 -0.33 -8.91 1.14
N MET A 42 0.70 -8.29 0.55
CA MET A 42 1.79 -9.01 -0.11
C MET A 42 2.55 -9.93 0.86
N ALA A 43 2.91 -9.42 2.05
CA ALA A 43 3.67 -10.15 3.06
C ALA A 43 2.93 -11.37 3.62
N ASN A 44 1.59 -11.30 3.67
CA ASN A 44 0.72 -12.32 4.25
C ASN A 44 -0.10 -13.11 3.19
N GLY A 45 0.10 -12.83 1.89
CA GLY A 45 -0.61 -13.50 0.81
C GLY A 45 -2.14 -13.26 0.81
N VAL A 46 -2.58 -12.09 1.28
CA VAL A 46 -4.00 -11.73 1.37
C VAL A 46 -4.43 -10.90 0.17
N GLU A 47 -5.37 -11.39 -0.63
CA GLU A 47 -5.76 -10.73 -1.88
C GLU A 47 -6.75 -9.56 -1.68
N THR A 48 -7.58 -9.60 -0.64
CA THR A 48 -8.65 -8.61 -0.43
C THR A 48 -8.67 -8.05 0.98
N THR A 49 -9.13 -6.80 1.10
CA THR A 49 -9.42 -6.13 2.37
C THR A 49 -10.76 -5.41 2.27
N ARG A 50 -11.25 -4.90 3.40
CA ARG A 50 -12.50 -4.12 3.47
C ARG A 50 -12.17 -2.63 3.66
N PRO A 51 -12.97 -1.71 3.10
CA PRO A 51 -12.77 -0.27 3.29
C PRO A 51 -12.63 0.15 4.75
N ALA A 52 -13.40 -0.46 5.67
CA ALA A 52 -13.31 -0.20 7.11
C ALA A 52 -11.92 -0.50 7.69
N GLN A 53 -11.26 -1.57 7.23
CA GLN A 53 -9.91 -1.95 7.65
C GLN A 53 -8.88 -0.94 7.14
N VAL A 54 -8.98 -0.56 5.86
CA VAL A 54 -8.09 0.43 5.23
C VAL A 54 -8.21 1.78 5.93
N MET A 55 -9.44 2.24 6.17
CA MET A 55 -9.72 3.48 6.91
C MET A 55 -9.21 3.42 8.36
N ALA A 56 -9.23 2.26 9.00
CA ALA A 56 -8.68 2.12 10.34
C ALA A 56 -7.15 2.26 10.34
N VAL A 57 -6.45 1.67 9.37
CA VAL A 57 -5.01 1.88 9.17
C VAL A 57 -4.72 3.34 8.88
N ARG A 58 -5.52 4.00 8.03
CA ARG A 58 -5.40 5.44 7.75
C ARG A 58 -5.43 6.29 9.00
N ARG A 59 -6.35 6.01 9.93
CA ARG A 59 -6.39 6.71 11.22
C ARG A 59 -5.15 6.45 12.08
N GLN A 60 -4.63 5.22 12.09
CA GLN A 60 -3.41 4.87 12.82
C GLN A 60 -2.19 5.62 12.29
N VAL A 61 -1.98 5.63 10.97
CA VAL A 61 -0.81 6.29 10.37
C VAL A 61 -0.93 7.82 10.37
N ALA A 62 -2.14 8.38 10.29
CA ALA A 62 -2.31 9.83 10.36
C ALA A 62 -1.81 10.42 11.69
N ALA A 63 -1.90 9.65 12.78
CA ALA A 63 -1.42 10.08 14.09
C ALA A 63 0.11 10.29 14.13
N SER A 64 0.88 9.55 13.34
CA SER A 64 2.35 9.71 13.28
C SER A 64 2.80 10.86 12.37
N MET A 65 1.87 11.54 11.70
CA MET A 65 2.15 12.63 10.77
C MET A 65 1.96 14.02 11.42
N ALA A 66 1.64 14.06 12.72
CA ALA A 66 1.55 15.29 13.47
C ALA A 66 2.93 15.97 13.53
N GLY A 67 3.11 17.03 12.74
CA GLY A 67 4.36 17.80 12.69
C GLY A 67 4.90 18.08 11.30
N PHE A 68 4.42 17.37 10.27
CA PHE A 68 4.79 17.71 8.89
C PHE A 68 4.14 19.03 8.45
N THR A 69 4.83 19.79 7.59
CA THR A 69 4.21 20.91 6.85
C THR A 69 3.40 20.38 5.68
N GLU A 70 2.57 21.22 5.06
CA GLU A 70 1.81 20.80 3.89
C GLU A 70 2.72 20.43 2.71
N ALA A 71 3.78 21.21 2.48
CA ALA A 71 4.75 20.91 1.43
C ALA A 71 5.43 19.55 1.64
N GLN A 72 5.87 19.25 2.89
CA GLN A 72 6.44 17.95 3.23
C GLN A 72 5.45 16.81 3.04
N ARG A 73 4.17 17.03 3.37
CA ARG A 73 3.12 16.05 3.14
C ARG A 73 2.96 15.72 1.67
N GLN A 74 2.91 16.75 0.81
CA GLN A 74 2.76 16.57 -0.63
C GLN A 74 3.94 15.81 -1.24
N GLU A 75 5.17 16.21 -0.92
CA GLU A 75 6.38 15.55 -1.43
C GLU A 75 6.45 14.07 -1.03
N LEU A 76 6.18 13.77 0.25
CA LEU A 76 6.14 12.38 0.72
C LEU A 76 5.00 11.59 0.07
N ALA A 77 3.83 12.21 -0.14
CA ALA A 77 2.69 11.55 -0.76
C ALA A 77 3.06 11.09 -2.17
N GLU A 78 3.69 11.94 -2.97
CA GLU A 78 4.12 11.60 -4.34
C GLU A 78 5.12 10.44 -4.36
N VAL A 79 6.12 10.43 -3.46
CA VAL A 79 7.09 9.35 -3.34
C VAL A 79 6.41 8.02 -3.01
N PHE A 80 5.49 8.01 -2.05
CA PHE A 80 4.78 6.78 -1.67
C PHE A 80 3.81 6.32 -2.76
N MET A 81 3.12 7.23 -3.43
CA MET A 81 2.27 6.93 -4.58
C MET A 81 3.08 6.24 -5.70
N TYR A 82 4.25 6.78 -6.04
CA TYR A 82 5.12 6.17 -7.06
C TYR A 82 5.59 4.77 -6.64
N ASN A 83 6.07 4.63 -5.40
CA ASN A 83 6.53 3.34 -4.88
C ASN A 83 5.42 2.28 -4.86
N GLN A 84 4.21 2.69 -4.49
CA GLN A 84 3.04 1.82 -4.47
C GLN A 84 2.62 1.43 -5.88
N PHE A 85 2.64 2.37 -6.82
CA PHE A 85 2.31 2.11 -8.22
C PHE A 85 3.21 1.04 -8.83
N VAL A 86 4.54 1.18 -8.69
CA VAL A 86 5.51 0.23 -9.25
C VAL A 86 5.32 -1.17 -8.65
N GLN A 87 5.15 -1.26 -7.34
CA GLN A 87 5.03 -2.55 -6.65
C GLN A 87 3.66 -3.21 -6.84
N GLY A 88 2.59 -2.43 -6.80
CA GLY A 88 1.24 -2.89 -7.05
C GLY A 88 1.08 -3.43 -8.47
N THR A 89 1.70 -2.78 -9.46
CA THR A 89 1.75 -3.28 -10.84
C THR A 89 2.37 -4.68 -10.90
N ALA A 90 3.57 -4.84 -10.32
CA ALA A 90 4.26 -6.12 -10.32
C ALA A 90 3.45 -7.24 -9.62
N TRP A 91 2.74 -6.91 -8.53
CA TRP A 91 1.87 -7.85 -7.83
C TRP A 91 0.66 -8.28 -8.67
N ILE A 92 -0.06 -7.32 -9.26
CA ILE A 92 -1.22 -7.58 -10.10
C ILE A 92 -0.83 -8.45 -11.29
N GLU A 93 0.26 -8.07 -11.97
CA GLU A 93 0.79 -8.83 -13.10
C GLU A 93 1.18 -10.27 -12.72
N ALA A 94 1.85 -10.46 -11.59
CA ALA A 94 2.17 -11.80 -11.10
C ALA A 94 0.90 -12.62 -10.84
N GLY A 95 -0.15 -12.00 -10.31
CA GLY A 95 -1.46 -12.63 -10.14
C GLY A 95 -2.12 -13.04 -11.45
N GLN A 96 -2.15 -12.13 -12.43
CA GLN A 96 -2.71 -12.40 -13.76
C GLN A 96 -1.99 -13.53 -14.48
N ARG A 97 -0.67 -13.67 -14.27
CA ARG A 97 0.14 -14.76 -14.84
C ARG A 97 0.12 -16.05 -14.01
N GLY A 98 -0.53 -16.08 -12.85
CA GLY A 98 -0.48 -17.21 -11.93
C GLY A 98 0.91 -17.47 -11.34
N ASP A 99 1.79 -16.47 -11.34
CA ASP A 99 3.17 -16.59 -10.87
C ASP A 99 3.27 -16.46 -9.34
N ALA A 100 2.94 -17.57 -8.66
CA ALA A 100 3.01 -17.65 -7.21
C ALA A 100 4.42 -17.45 -6.66
N ALA A 101 5.47 -17.78 -7.43
CA ALA A 101 6.85 -17.60 -7.00
C ALA A 101 7.22 -16.11 -6.95
N MET A 102 6.82 -15.34 -7.96
CA MET A 102 7.00 -13.89 -7.97
C MET A 102 6.19 -13.21 -6.86
N LYS A 103 4.93 -13.61 -6.62
CA LYS A 103 4.16 -13.09 -5.49
C LYS A 103 4.86 -13.33 -4.14
N ARG A 104 5.36 -14.54 -3.89
CA ARG A 104 6.14 -14.82 -2.66
C ARG A 104 7.36 -13.91 -2.54
N LYS A 105 8.13 -13.75 -3.63
CA LYS A 105 9.31 -12.87 -3.65
C LYS A 105 8.96 -11.41 -3.34
N LEU A 106 7.85 -10.90 -3.87
CA LEU A 106 7.35 -9.55 -3.57
C LEU A 106 6.95 -9.42 -2.09
N GLY A 107 6.27 -10.44 -1.53
CA GLY A 107 5.93 -10.49 -0.11
C GLY A 107 7.15 -10.52 0.82
N ASP A 108 8.15 -11.35 0.50
CA ASP A 108 9.41 -11.41 1.26
C ASP A 108 10.17 -10.07 1.21
N ALA A 109 10.21 -9.43 0.04
CA ALA A 109 10.81 -8.11 -0.11
C ALA A 109 10.08 -7.03 0.72
N ALA A 110 8.76 -7.12 0.84
CA ALA A 110 7.98 -6.23 1.71
C ALA A 110 8.35 -6.41 3.19
N VAL A 111 8.48 -7.65 3.66
CA VAL A 111 8.91 -7.94 5.03
C VAL A 111 10.29 -7.37 5.32
N VAL A 112 11.27 -7.61 4.43
CA VAL A 112 12.64 -7.11 4.60
C VAL A 112 12.67 -5.58 4.70
N ARG A 113 11.97 -4.89 3.78
CA ARG A 113 11.90 -3.42 3.76
C ARG A 113 11.30 -2.85 5.05
N PHE A 114 10.14 -3.35 5.48
CA PHE A 114 9.49 -2.86 6.69
C PHE A 114 10.31 -3.14 7.95
N ARG A 115 11.01 -4.28 8.00
CA ARG A 115 11.91 -4.59 9.11
C ARG A 115 13.11 -3.64 9.15
N ASN A 116 13.68 -3.31 8.00
CA ASN A 116 14.87 -2.46 7.92
C ASN A 116 14.53 -0.98 8.16
N ASP A 117 13.52 -0.47 7.48
CA ASP A 117 13.24 0.96 7.40
C ASP A 117 12.30 1.42 8.51
N MET A 118 11.35 0.57 8.91
CA MET A 118 10.30 0.92 9.88
C MET A 118 10.40 0.13 11.19
N LYS A 119 11.39 -0.76 11.32
CA LYS A 119 11.57 -1.66 12.47
C LYS A 119 10.32 -2.47 12.81
N LEU A 120 9.56 -2.86 11.79
CA LEU A 120 8.28 -3.54 11.91
C LEU A 120 8.28 -4.86 11.14
N ASP A 121 7.81 -5.93 11.77
CA ASP A 121 7.55 -7.20 11.08
C ASP A 121 6.08 -7.26 10.63
N LEU A 122 5.86 -7.15 9.32
CA LEU A 122 4.51 -7.22 8.73
C LEU A 122 3.81 -8.56 8.95
N ARG A 123 4.55 -9.65 9.16
CA ARG A 123 3.99 -10.99 9.42
C ARG A 123 3.59 -11.17 10.89
N ALA A 124 4.05 -10.29 11.77
CA ALA A 124 3.63 -10.24 13.17
C ALA A 124 2.36 -9.39 13.38
N LEU A 125 1.73 -8.91 12.30
CA LEU A 125 0.56 -8.04 12.37
C LEU A 125 -0.68 -8.72 11.80
N LYS A 126 -1.83 -8.41 12.40
CA LYS A 126 -3.15 -8.74 11.90
C LYS A 126 -3.90 -7.47 11.51
N LEU A 127 -4.52 -7.47 10.33
CA LEU A 127 -5.40 -6.39 9.90
C LEU A 127 -6.83 -6.60 10.44
N THR A 128 -7.36 -5.61 11.15
CA THR A 128 -8.70 -5.63 11.76
C THR A 128 -9.47 -4.35 11.45
N ASP A 129 -10.74 -4.28 11.85
CA ASP A 129 -11.54 -3.05 11.75
C ASP A 129 -11.07 -1.94 12.71
N ARG A 130 -10.08 -2.25 13.56
CA ARG A 130 -9.34 -1.28 14.38
C ARG A 130 -7.95 -0.93 13.82
N GLY A 131 -7.62 -1.43 12.64
CA GLY A 131 -6.33 -1.27 11.98
C GLY A 131 -5.39 -2.44 12.26
N PHE A 132 -4.08 -2.21 12.16
CA PHE A 132 -3.08 -3.21 12.52
C PHE A 132 -3.01 -3.39 14.02
N VAL A 133 -2.97 -4.66 14.43
CA VAL A 133 -2.71 -5.11 15.80
C VAL A 133 -1.64 -6.20 15.75
N THR A 134 -0.92 -6.42 16.84
CA THR A 134 -0.02 -7.57 16.96
C THR A 134 -0.84 -8.86 16.87
N ALA A 135 -0.35 -9.80 16.07
CA ALA A 135 -0.97 -11.09 15.82
C ALA A 135 -0.91 -12.02 17.05
#